data_AF-A0A1V5K837-F1
#
_entry.id   AF-A0A1V5K837-F1
#
_cell.length_a   1.000
_cell.length_b   1.000
_cell.length_c   1.000
_cell.angle_alpha   90.00
_cell.angle_beta   90.00
_cell.angle_gamma   90.00
#
_symmetry.space_group_name_H-M   'P 1'
#
loop_
_entity.id
_entity.type
_entity.pdbx_description
1 polymer ?
#
loop_
_entity_poly.entity_id
_entity_poly.type
_entity_poly.pdbx_seq_one_letter_code
_entity_poly.pdbx_strand_id
1 'polypeptide(L)'
;MNLKRHCFASTLSKKYLMAVTGLALLGFVIAHLAGNLQLLLPDPVYFNRYAHHLVSLGPLLWAAEIGLLAIIALHMLFSMTINLGIWAARPQRYVAPLQTKGGPSHNTLSSRHMLLLGVVVIGFIIVHVWQFKYGPGLAQGYEAVVKGETVRDLHRLVIETFQNPLWALFYTVCVIFLGFHLRHGFWSAIQSLGVMPAPLSPLSFACCRLARLAEVMAVSVPEKKNDSSSMQRMPIMANGVSMFHPPPPFPAEPGARSAPGRCGCRSC
;
A
#
# COMPACT_ATOMS: atom_id res chain seq x y z
N MET A 1 15.02 -2.92 46.97
CA MET A 1 14.93 -3.88 45.83
C MET A 1 13.98 -3.33 44.77
N ASN A 2 14.30 -3.53 43.49
CA ASN A 2 13.91 -2.70 42.34
C ASN A 2 12.41 -2.71 41.94
N LEU A 3 11.65 -1.67 42.32
CA LEU A 3 10.27 -1.43 41.85
C LEU A 3 10.22 -1.22 40.31
N LYS A 4 11.22 -0.55 39.73
CA LYS A 4 11.35 -0.34 38.27
C LYS A 4 11.43 -1.67 37.48
N ARG A 5 12.04 -2.72 38.04
CA ARG A 5 12.15 -4.02 37.35
C ARG A 5 10.81 -4.75 37.25
N HIS A 6 9.88 -4.53 38.18
CA HIS A 6 8.57 -5.19 38.17
C HIS A 6 7.58 -4.55 37.19
N CYS A 7 7.66 -3.22 37.01
CA CYS A 7 6.77 -2.51 36.08
C CYS A 7 7.00 -2.94 34.63
N PHE A 8 8.26 -3.05 34.19
CA PHE A 8 8.63 -3.52 32.84
C PHE A 8 8.59 -5.04 32.65
N ALA A 9 8.65 -5.81 33.74
CA ALA A 9 8.55 -7.27 33.67
C ALA A 9 7.10 -7.78 33.54
N SER A 10 6.12 -6.97 33.94
CA SER A 10 4.71 -7.36 33.94
C SER A 10 4.18 -7.68 32.54
N THR A 11 3.29 -8.67 32.44
CA THR A 11 2.63 -9.05 31.18
C THR A 11 1.78 -7.92 30.60
N LEU A 12 1.29 -7.02 31.46
CA LEU A 12 0.46 -5.88 31.07
C LEU A 12 1.28 -4.80 30.35
N SER A 13 2.43 -4.42 30.89
CA SER A 13 3.29 -3.39 30.27
C SER A 13 3.85 -3.84 28.92
N LYS A 14 4.19 -5.13 28.77
CA LYS A 14 4.62 -5.70 27.48
C LYS A 14 3.53 -5.60 26.41
N LYS A 15 2.26 -5.84 26.75
CA LYS A 15 1.14 -5.68 25.81
C LYS A 15 0.93 -4.22 25.40
N TYR A 16 1.06 -3.30 26.34
CA TYR A 16 0.96 -1.86 26.07
C TYR A 16 2.09 -1.40 25.13
N LEU A 17 3.35 -1.75 25.43
CA LEU A 17 4.50 -1.40 24.59
C LEU A 17 4.41 -2.04 23.19
N MET A 18 3.95 -3.28 23.10
CA MET A 18 3.68 -3.95 21.82
C MET A 18 2.59 -3.23 21.01
N ALA A 19 1.53 -2.72 21.65
CA ALA A 19 0.48 -1.96 21.00
C ALA A 19 0.98 -0.61 20.48
N VAL A 20 1.72 0.15 21.29
CA VAL A 20 2.28 1.46 20.89
C VAL A 20 3.25 1.30 19.72
N THR A 21 4.19 0.35 19.81
CA THR A 21 5.11 0.05 18.70
C THR A 21 4.37 -0.41 17.45
N GLY A 22 3.33 -1.24 17.57
CA GLY A 22 2.51 -1.67 16.44
C GLY A 22 1.76 -0.52 15.75
N LEU A 23 1.22 0.43 16.51
CA LEU A 23 0.56 1.62 15.94
C LEU A 23 1.56 2.57 15.28
N ALA A 24 2.77 2.73 15.82
CA ALA A 24 3.82 3.51 15.18
C ALA A 24 4.20 2.90 13.81
N LEU A 25 4.35 1.57 13.73
CA LEU A 25 4.59 0.87 12.47
C LEU A 25 3.42 0.97 11.49
N LEU A 26 2.17 0.93 11.97
CA LEU A 26 1.00 1.19 11.14
C LEU A 26 1.04 2.60 10.53
N GLY A 27 1.39 3.62 11.33
CA GLY A 27 1.58 4.98 10.84
C GLY A 27 2.64 5.06 9.74
N PHE A 28 3.77 4.38 9.92
CA PHE A 28 4.80 4.26 8.88
C PHE A 28 4.26 3.60 7.61
N VAL A 29 3.53 2.48 7.71
CA VAL A 29 2.97 1.78 6.54
C VAL A 29 1.98 2.68 5.78
N ILE A 30 1.17 3.47 6.47
CA ILE A 30 0.25 4.43 5.84
C ILE A 30 1.03 5.50 5.07
N ALA A 31 2.03 6.13 5.70
CA ALA A 31 2.86 7.13 5.05
C ALA A 31 3.66 6.55 3.86
N HIS A 32 4.19 5.34 4.04
CA HIS A 32 4.90 4.60 3.00
C HIS A 32 3.99 4.30 1.81
N LEU A 33 2.77 3.80 2.06
CA LEU A 33 1.78 3.56 1.01
C LEU A 33 1.40 4.87 0.30
N ALA A 34 1.21 5.96 1.03
CA ALA A 34 0.90 7.27 0.45
C ALA A 34 2.00 7.76 -0.52
N GLY A 35 3.28 7.53 -0.19
CA GLY A 35 4.38 7.77 -1.13
C GLY A 35 4.31 6.88 -2.38
N ASN A 36 3.99 5.59 -2.19
CA ASN A 36 3.86 4.63 -3.30
C ASN A 36 2.66 4.94 -4.22
N LEU A 37 1.59 5.58 -3.74
CA LEU A 37 0.47 5.98 -4.59
C LEU A 37 0.89 6.95 -5.71
N GLN A 38 2.03 7.64 -5.58
CA GLN A 38 2.57 8.48 -6.65
C GLN A 38 2.99 7.66 -7.89
N LEU A 39 3.21 6.35 -7.78
CA LEU A 39 3.43 5.46 -8.93
C LEU A 39 2.19 5.35 -9.84
N LEU A 40 1.01 5.69 -9.34
CA LEU A 40 -0.23 5.69 -10.12
C LEU A 40 -0.40 6.98 -10.94
N LEU A 41 0.46 7.98 -10.74
CA LEU A 41 0.43 9.22 -11.51
C LEU A 41 1.01 8.96 -12.91
N PRO A 42 0.50 9.64 -13.96
CA PRO A 42 0.96 9.42 -15.33
C PRO A 42 2.43 9.77 -15.57
N ASP A 43 2.98 10.71 -14.79
CA ASP A 43 4.33 11.22 -14.97
C ASP A 43 5.29 10.62 -13.92
N PRO A 44 6.35 9.88 -14.34
CA PRO A 44 7.32 9.26 -13.45
C PRO A 44 8.13 10.28 -12.62
N VAL A 45 8.16 11.55 -13.04
CA VAL A 45 8.89 12.62 -12.34
C VAL A 45 8.36 12.83 -10.92
N TYR A 46 7.07 12.62 -10.65
CA TYR A 46 6.50 12.79 -9.31
C TYR A 46 7.14 11.84 -8.29
N PHE A 47 7.18 10.55 -8.61
CA PHE A 47 7.74 9.52 -7.73
C PHE A 47 9.25 9.72 -7.53
N ASN A 48 10.01 9.98 -8.61
CA ASN A 48 11.45 10.23 -8.52
C ASN A 48 11.77 11.51 -7.74
N ARG A 49 10.96 12.57 -7.87
CA ARG A 49 11.09 13.79 -7.07
C ARG A 49 10.83 13.55 -5.59
N TYR A 50 9.81 12.76 -5.27
CA TYR A 50 9.50 12.38 -3.89
C TYR A 50 10.63 11.54 -3.28
N ALA A 51 11.10 10.52 -3.99
CA ALA A 51 12.23 9.69 -3.57
C ALA A 51 13.49 10.53 -3.33
N HIS A 52 13.79 11.46 -4.26
CA HIS A 52 14.92 12.39 -4.11
C HIS A 52 14.77 13.29 -2.88
N HIS A 53 13.58 13.86 -2.66
CA HIS A 53 13.32 14.70 -1.50
C HIS A 53 13.58 13.97 -0.18
N LEU A 54 13.16 12.71 -0.06
CA LEU A 54 13.42 11.90 1.14
C LEU A 54 14.92 11.67 1.38
N VAL A 55 15.68 11.39 0.32
CA VAL A 55 17.14 11.21 0.41
C VAL A 55 17.84 12.52 0.77
N SER A 56 17.35 13.65 0.27
CA SER A 56 17.91 14.98 0.59
C SER A 56 17.73 15.42 2.05
N LEU A 57 16.91 14.73 2.84
CA LEU A 57 16.75 14.99 4.29
C LEU A 57 18.01 14.63 5.10
N GLY A 58 18.96 13.88 4.52
CA GLY A 58 20.27 13.62 5.11
C GLY A 58 20.19 12.96 6.51
N PRO A 59 20.70 13.61 7.58
CA PRO A 59 20.70 13.06 8.94
C PRO A 59 19.31 12.66 9.46
N LEU A 60 18.26 13.37 9.03
CA LEU A 60 16.89 13.06 9.45
C LEU A 60 16.41 11.72 8.87
N LEU A 61 16.82 11.40 7.63
CA LEU A 61 16.52 10.09 7.04
C LEU A 61 17.21 8.97 7.83
N TRP A 62 18.47 9.15 8.20
CA TRP A 62 19.21 8.18 9.02
C TRP A 62 18.55 7.97 10.38
N ALA A 63 18.11 9.04 11.04
CA ALA A 63 17.37 8.95 12.30
C ALA A 63 16.05 8.17 12.12
N ALA A 64 15.32 8.41 11.04
CA ALA A 64 14.10 7.68 10.72
C ALA A 64 14.37 6.19 10.44
N GLU A 65 15.43 5.85 9.70
CA GLU A 65 15.82 4.47 9.40
C GLU A 65 16.20 3.69 10.66
N ILE A 66 17.09 4.24 11.49
CA ILE A 66 17.51 3.61 12.75
C ILE A 66 16.32 3.52 13.72
N GLY A 67 15.50 4.56 13.80
CA GLY A 67 14.30 4.58 14.62
C GLY A 67 13.29 3.51 14.21
N LEU A 68 13.04 3.36 12.91
CA LEU A 68 12.14 2.34 12.39
C LEU A 68 12.67 0.93 12.67
N LEU A 69 13.97 0.69 12.45
CA LEU A 69 14.60 -0.59 12.77
C LEU A 69 14.47 -0.93 14.26
N ALA A 70 14.67 0.06 15.14
CA ALA A 70 14.50 -0.11 16.58
C ALA A 70 13.04 -0.44 16.95
N ILE A 71 12.06 0.24 16.36
CA ILE A 71 10.63 -0.03 16.63
C ILE A 71 10.24 -1.42 16.13
N ILE A 72 10.71 -1.84 14.93
CA ILE A 72 10.49 -3.20 14.42
C ILE A 72 11.07 -4.24 15.38
N ALA A 73 12.32 -4.05 15.81
CA ALA A 73 12.98 -4.96 16.74
C ALA A 73 12.23 -5.05 18.08
N LEU A 74 11.85 -3.91 18.67
CA LEU A 74 11.07 -3.88 19.91
C LEU A 74 9.71 -4.58 19.74
N HIS A 75 9.00 -4.31 18.63
CA HIS A 75 7.72 -4.95 18.33
C HIS A 75 7.86 -6.48 18.26
N MET A 76 8.91 -6.96 17.59
CA MET A 76 9.24 -8.39 17.48
C MET A 76 9.60 -9.00 18.85
N LEU A 77 10.46 -8.35 19.63
CA LEU A 77 10.89 -8.83 20.95
C LEU A 77 9.71 -8.95 21.93
N PHE A 78 8.84 -7.95 21.99
CA PHE A 78 7.66 -8.03 22.85
C PHE A 78 6.67 -9.11 22.39
N SER A 79 6.45 -9.24 21.08
CA SER A 79 5.63 -10.32 20.51
C SER A 79 6.18 -11.71 20.86
N MET A 80 7.50 -11.89 20.75
CA MET A 80 8.15 -13.17 21.03
C MET A 80 8.10 -13.51 22.53
N THR A 81 8.41 -12.56 23.41
CA THR A 81 8.35 -12.79 24.86
C THR A 81 6.94 -13.12 25.35
N ILE A 82 5.90 -12.50 24.78
CA ILE A 82 4.51 -12.81 25.09
C ILE A 82 4.15 -14.23 24.60
N ASN A 83 4.51 -14.58 23.35
CA ASN A 83 4.23 -15.91 22.80
C ASN A 83 4.95 -17.04 23.54
N LEU A 84 6.22 -16.84 23.90
CA LEU A 84 6.99 -17.80 24.71
C LEU A 84 6.36 -17.99 26.09
N GLY A 85 5.87 -16.91 26.72
CA GLY A 85 5.13 -17.00 27.98
C GLY A 85 3.82 -17.80 27.86
N ILE A 86 3.11 -17.65 26.73
CA ILE A 86 1.89 -18.42 26.44
C ILE A 86 2.22 -19.91 26.26
N TRP A 87 3.34 -20.24 25.61
CA TRP A 87 3.77 -21.64 25.42
C TRP A 87 4.26 -22.28 26.72
N ALA A 88 5.07 -21.57 27.51
CA ALA A 88 5.58 -22.05 28.80
C ALA A 88 4.46 -22.29 29.82
N ALA A 89 3.37 -21.51 29.76
CA ALA A 89 2.20 -21.67 30.63
C ALA A 89 1.27 -22.85 30.25
N ARG A 90 1.62 -23.68 29.25
CA ARG A 90 0.74 -24.76 28.73
C ARG A 90 1.37 -26.16 28.86
N PRO A 91 1.10 -26.91 29.96
CA PRO A 91 1.61 -28.27 30.17
C PRO A 91 0.82 -29.39 29.44
N GLN A 92 -0.38 -29.13 28.89
CA GLN A 92 -1.17 -30.10 28.12
C GLN A 92 -1.56 -29.51 26.76
N ARG A 93 -1.21 -30.20 25.66
CA ARG A 93 -1.52 -29.82 24.27
C ARG A 93 -2.98 -30.20 23.99
N TYR A 94 -3.85 -29.21 23.82
CA TYR A 94 -5.33 -29.34 23.78
C TYR A 94 -5.84 -30.57 22.99
N VAL A 95 -6.63 -31.43 23.66
CA VAL A 95 -7.41 -32.55 23.10
C VAL A 95 -8.84 -32.10 22.69
N ALA A 96 -9.10 -30.80 22.61
CA ALA A 96 -10.38 -30.28 22.10
C ALA A 96 -10.13 -29.05 21.21
N PRO A 97 -10.84 -28.90 20.06
CA PRO A 97 -10.81 -27.64 19.34
C PRO A 97 -11.29 -26.54 20.29
N LEU A 98 -10.51 -25.46 20.42
CA LEU A 98 -10.79 -24.29 21.26
C LEU A 98 -12.21 -23.78 20.97
N GLN A 99 -13.18 -24.27 21.74
CA GLN A 99 -14.50 -23.70 21.89
C GLN A 99 -14.30 -22.24 22.29
N THR A 100 -15.01 -21.35 21.61
CA THR A 100 -15.00 -19.93 21.92
C THR A 100 -15.66 -19.81 23.28
N LYS A 101 -14.88 -19.85 24.37
CA LYS A 101 -15.40 -19.46 25.70
C LYS A 101 -15.97 -18.07 25.49
N GLY A 102 -17.29 -17.94 25.57
CA GLY A 102 -18.10 -16.81 25.10
C GLY A 102 -17.80 -15.47 25.77
N GLY A 103 -16.56 -14.99 25.62
CA GLY A 103 -16.13 -13.61 25.86
C GLY A 103 -15.66 -12.99 24.54
N PRO A 104 -15.36 -11.67 24.52
CA PRO A 104 -15.11 -10.90 23.30
C PRO A 104 -13.91 -11.37 22.45
N SER A 105 -13.10 -12.29 22.98
CA SER A 105 -11.89 -12.82 22.35
C SER A 105 -12.23 -14.07 21.55
N HIS A 106 -12.65 -13.88 20.31
CA HIS A 106 -12.77 -15.00 19.37
C HIS A 106 -11.37 -15.51 18.99
N ASN A 107 -11.14 -16.82 19.17
CA ASN A 107 -9.97 -17.55 18.69
C ASN A 107 -10.03 -17.68 17.15
N THR A 108 -9.87 -16.56 16.45
CA THR A 108 -9.86 -16.54 14.98
C THR A 108 -8.62 -17.26 14.44
N LEU A 109 -8.72 -17.84 13.23
CA LEU A 109 -7.56 -18.41 12.52
C LEU A 109 -6.43 -17.39 12.39
N SER A 110 -6.76 -16.10 12.26
CA SER A 110 -5.82 -14.98 12.24
C SER A 110 -5.00 -14.87 13.54
N SER A 111 -5.59 -15.12 14.71
CA SER A 111 -4.87 -15.13 15.99
C SER A 111 -3.91 -16.33 16.10
N ARG A 112 -4.29 -17.49 15.54
CA ARG A 112 -3.45 -18.71 15.58
C ARG A 112 -2.19 -18.58 14.72
N HIS A 113 -2.25 -17.86 13.61
CA HIS A 113 -1.13 -17.68 12.68
C HIS A 113 -0.41 -16.34 12.83
N MET A 114 -0.71 -15.51 13.84
CA MET A 114 -0.15 -14.16 13.98
C MET A 114 1.39 -14.15 14.04
N LEU A 115 2.01 -15.11 14.75
CA LEU A 115 3.47 -15.24 14.79
C LEU A 115 4.06 -15.59 13.41
N LEU A 116 3.42 -16.53 12.69
CA LEU A 116 3.84 -16.91 11.34
C LEU A 116 3.72 -15.75 10.36
N LEU A 117 2.60 -15.01 10.40
CA LEU A 117 2.42 -13.80 9.59
C LEU A 117 3.51 -12.77 9.89
N GLY A 118 3.87 -12.58 11.17
CA GLY A 118 4.98 -11.71 11.56
C GLY A 118 6.33 -12.14 10.96
N VAL A 119 6.65 -13.43 10.98
CA VAL A 119 7.88 -13.97 10.38
C VAL A 119 7.91 -13.73 8.86
N VAL A 120 6.78 -13.95 8.17
CA VAL A 120 6.70 -13.67 6.73
C VAL A 120 6.88 -12.18 6.44
N VAL A 121 6.30 -11.29 7.25
CA VAL A 121 6.49 -9.83 7.10
C VAL A 121 7.96 -9.43 7.30
N ILE A 122 8.68 -10.03 8.25
CA ILE A 122 10.13 -9.77 8.41
C ILE A 122 10.91 -10.19 7.17
N GLY A 123 10.65 -11.40 6.64
CA GLY A 123 11.27 -11.85 5.39
C GLY A 123 10.96 -10.92 4.22
N PHE A 124 9.71 -10.48 4.11
CA PHE A 124 9.27 -9.49 3.12
C PHE A 124 10.04 -8.17 3.25
N ILE A 125 10.19 -7.63 4.46
CA ILE A 125 10.93 -6.37 4.70
C ILE A 125 12.39 -6.50 4.26
N ILE A 126 13.06 -7.63 4.55
CA ILE A 126 14.45 -7.85 4.14
C ILE A 126 14.58 -7.80 2.61
N VAL A 127 13.74 -8.56 1.90
CA VAL A 127 13.74 -8.59 0.43
C VAL A 127 13.38 -7.21 -0.15
N HIS A 128 12.36 -6.56 0.41
CA HIS A 128 11.88 -5.25 -0.02
C HIS A 128 12.98 -4.17 0.10
N VAL A 129 13.66 -4.10 1.23
CA VAL A 129 14.75 -3.13 1.45
C VAL A 129 15.94 -3.48 0.56
N TRP A 130 16.35 -4.74 0.49
CA TRP A 130 17.44 -5.16 -0.38
C TRP A 130 17.20 -4.75 -1.84
N GLN A 131 15.99 -4.98 -2.36
CA GLN A 131 15.67 -4.73 -3.75
C GLN A 131 15.54 -3.24 -4.09
N PHE A 132 14.85 -2.44 -3.26
CA PHE A 132 14.57 -1.04 -3.61
C PHE A 132 15.54 -0.02 -3.00
N LYS A 133 16.09 -0.29 -1.80
CA LYS A 133 17.13 0.58 -1.22
C LYS A 133 18.49 0.27 -1.84
N TYR A 134 18.87 -1.01 -1.86
CA TYR A 134 20.21 -1.45 -2.27
C TYR A 134 20.28 -2.04 -3.69
N GLY A 135 19.17 -2.03 -4.43
CA GLY A 135 19.17 -2.40 -5.85
C GLY A 135 19.94 -1.43 -6.74
N PRO A 136 19.86 -1.61 -8.07
CA PRO A 136 20.53 -0.77 -9.05
C PRO A 136 20.29 0.73 -8.85
N GLY A 137 21.36 1.53 -8.88
CA GLY A 137 21.36 2.98 -8.75
C GLY A 137 21.99 3.67 -9.95
N LEU A 138 22.48 4.91 -9.76
CA LEU A 138 23.04 5.72 -10.85
C LEU A 138 24.21 5.00 -11.56
N ALA A 139 25.07 4.32 -10.81
CA ALA A 139 26.22 3.60 -11.36
C ALA A 139 25.84 2.49 -12.36
N GLN A 140 24.60 2.02 -12.33
CA GLN A 140 24.06 1.00 -13.22
C GLN A 140 23.16 1.59 -14.33
N GLY A 141 23.11 2.91 -14.48
CA GLY A 141 22.33 3.61 -15.51
C GLY A 141 20.87 3.87 -15.15
N TYR A 142 20.50 3.76 -13.86
CA TYR A 142 19.18 4.17 -13.37
C TYR A 142 19.19 5.67 -13.05
N GLU A 143 19.08 6.49 -14.09
CA GLU A 143 19.17 7.94 -14.03
C GLU A 143 17.88 8.60 -14.52
N ALA A 144 17.42 9.61 -13.79
CA ALA A 144 16.30 10.48 -14.16
C ALA A 144 16.68 11.93 -13.90
N VAL A 145 16.18 12.85 -14.73
CA VAL A 145 16.41 14.29 -14.52
C VAL A 145 15.21 14.90 -13.79
N VAL A 146 15.44 15.38 -12.57
CA VAL A 146 14.40 16.05 -11.77
C VAL A 146 14.89 17.46 -11.45
N LYS A 147 14.17 18.48 -11.94
CA LYS A 147 14.53 19.90 -11.77
C LYS A 147 15.96 20.26 -12.24
N GLY A 148 16.46 19.58 -13.27
CA GLY A 148 17.81 19.81 -13.81
C GLY A 148 18.94 19.09 -13.07
N GLU A 149 18.62 18.30 -12.04
CA GLU A 149 19.58 17.44 -11.34
C GLU A 149 19.39 15.98 -11.76
N THR A 150 20.50 15.27 -11.98
CA THR A 150 20.48 13.83 -12.25
C THR A 150 20.31 13.07 -10.94
N VAL A 151 19.18 12.38 -10.79
CA VAL A 151 18.81 11.61 -9.61
C VAL A 151 18.62 10.14 -9.97
N ARG A 152 18.60 9.26 -8.95
CA ARG A 152 18.32 7.84 -9.14
C ARG A 152 16.89 7.64 -9.65
N ASP A 153 16.73 6.91 -10.76
CA ASP A 153 15.41 6.55 -11.29
C ASP A 153 14.81 5.36 -10.54
N LEU A 154 14.18 5.65 -9.40
CA LEU A 154 13.53 4.64 -8.58
C LEU A 154 12.20 4.18 -9.19
N HIS A 155 11.51 5.06 -9.93
CA HIS A 155 10.28 4.72 -10.65
C HIS A 155 10.54 3.57 -11.63
N ARG A 156 11.56 3.71 -12.48
CA ARG A 156 11.94 2.67 -13.44
C ARG A 156 12.27 1.34 -12.75
N LEU A 157 13.06 1.37 -11.67
CA LEU A 157 13.40 0.15 -10.93
C LEU A 157 12.16 -0.59 -10.41
N VAL A 158 11.17 0.15 -9.92
CA VAL A 158 9.90 -0.41 -9.43
C VAL A 158 9.11 -1.04 -10.58
N ILE A 159 8.92 -0.32 -11.68
CA ILE A 159 8.16 -0.83 -12.83
C ILE A 159 8.81 -2.08 -13.43
N GLU A 160 10.12 -2.06 -13.68
CA GLU A 160 10.85 -3.22 -14.22
C GLU A 160 10.79 -4.43 -13.28
N THR A 161 10.87 -4.20 -11.96
CA THR A 161 10.71 -5.27 -10.96
C THR A 161 9.35 -5.95 -11.08
N PHE A 162 8.28 -5.17 -11.21
CA PHE A 162 6.90 -5.69 -11.27
C PHE A 162 6.47 -6.21 -12.64
N GLN A 163 7.23 -5.94 -13.70
CA GLN A 163 7.05 -6.60 -14.99
C GLN A 163 7.40 -8.09 -14.93
N ASN A 164 8.24 -8.51 -13.98
CA ASN A 164 8.47 -9.92 -13.73
C ASN A 164 7.29 -10.51 -12.92
N PRO A 165 6.52 -11.46 -13.49
CA PRO A 165 5.31 -11.98 -12.85
C PRO A 165 5.59 -12.73 -11.54
N LEU A 166 6.79 -13.31 -11.37
CA LEU A 166 7.17 -13.98 -10.14
C LEU A 166 7.34 -12.97 -8.99
N TRP A 167 7.99 -11.83 -9.27
CA TRP A 167 8.11 -10.76 -8.29
C TRP A 167 6.74 -10.15 -7.99
N ALA A 168 5.94 -9.84 -9.01
CA ALA A 168 4.59 -9.33 -8.79
C ALA A 168 3.73 -10.25 -7.91
N LEU A 169 3.75 -11.56 -8.17
CA LEU A 169 3.04 -12.54 -7.35
C LEU A 169 3.57 -12.58 -5.91
N PHE A 170 4.89 -12.65 -5.73
CA PHE A 170 5.53 -12.67 -4.41
C PHE A 170 5.10 -11.47 -3.55
N TYR A 171 5.23 -10.26 -4.09
CA TYR A 171 4.85 -9.02 -3.39
C TYR A 171 3.35 -8.98 -3.09
N THR A 172 2.50 -9.43 -4.03
CA THR A 172 1.04 -9.48 -3.82
C THR A 172 0.68 -10.38 -2.64
N VAL A 173 1.25 -11.58 -2.58
CA VAL A 173 1.01 -12.52 -1.46
C VAL A 173 1.52 -11.94 -0.14
N CYS A 174 2.71 -11.34 -0.12
CA CYS A 174 3.26 -10.71 1.08
C CYS A 174 2.40 -9.54 1.58
N VAL A 175 1.89 -8.69 0.70
CA VAL A 175 1.01 -7.56 1.06
C VAL A 175 -0.34 -8.06 1.60
N ILE A 176 -0.88 -9.15 1.07
CA ILE A 176 -2.09 -9.79 1.64
C ILE A 176 -1.84 -10.26 3.07
N PHE A 177 -0.71 -10.95 3.32
CA PHE A 177 -0.33 -11.39 4.66
C PHE A 177 -0.04 -10.22 5.61
N LEU A 178 0.59 -9.16 5.12
CA LEU A 178 0.73 -7.91 5.85
C LEU A 178 -0.65 -7.32 6.20
N GLY A 179 -1.61 -7.33 5.29
CA GLY A 179 -2.99 -6.89 5.53
C GLY A 179 -3.66 -7.65 6.67
N PHE A 180 -3.52 -8.99 6.71
CA PHE A 180 -4.01 -9.79 7.84
C PHE A 180 -3.29 -9.47 9.15
N HIS A 181 -1.96 -9.28 9.10
CA HIS A 181 -1.16 -8.89 10.26
C HIS A 181 -1.61 -7.53 10.82
N LEU A 182 -1.78 -6.53 9.97
CA LEU A 182 -2.21 -5.18 10.35
C LEU A 182 -3.63 -5.17 10.90
N ARG A 183 -4.58 -5.89 10.26
CA ARG A 183 -5.96 -5.98 10.75
C ARG A 183 -6.02 -6.55 12.18
N HIS A 184 -5.29 -7.63 12.43
CA HIS A 184 -5.22 -8.23 13.76
C HIS A 184 -4.49 -7.33 14.76
N GLY A 185 -3.34 -6.78 14.36
CA GLY A 185 -2.50 -5.90 15.17
C GLY A 185 -3.25 -4.64 15.61
N PHE A 186 -3.97 -3.99 14.69
CA PHE A 186 -4.77 -2.79 14.97
C PHE A 186 -5.88 -3.06 16.00
N TRP A 187 -6.67 -4.11 15.80
CA TRP A 187 -7.71 -4.50 16.75
C TRP A 187 -7.13 -4.84 18.13
N SER A 188 -6.03 -5.60 18.16
CA SER A 188 -5.33 -5.98 19.39
C SER A 188 -4.75 -4.76 20.12
N ALA A 189 -4.26 -3.77 19.38
CA ALA A 189 -3.72 -2.54 19.93
C ALA A 189 -4.81 -1.69 20.59
N ILE A 190 -5.93 -1.47 19.91
CA ILE A 190 -7.09 -0.74 20.47
C ILE A 190 -7.59 -1.41 21.76
N GLN A 191 -7.71 -2.75 21.73
CA GLN A 191 -8.11 -3.52 22.90
C GLN A 191 -7.11 -3.38 24.06
N SER A 192 -5.81 -3.41 23.77
CA SER A 192 -4.75 -3.33 24.78
C SER A 192 -4.60 -1.93 25.39
N LEU A 193 -4.91 -0.88 24.62
CA LEU A 193 -4.88 0.51 25.08
C LEU A 193 -6.16 0.92 25.83
N GLY A 194 -7.17 0.05 25.88
CA GLY A 194 -8.41 0.34 26.60
C GLY A 194 -9.26 1.44 25.96
N VAL A 195 -9.03 1.76 24.69
CA VAL A 195 -9.87 2.72 23.92
C VAL A 195 -11.21 2.08 23.52
N MET A 196 -11.46 0.82 23.91
CA MET A 196 -12.80 0.28 23.88
C MET A 196 -13.63 0.91 25.00
N PRO A 197 -14.80 1.51 24.71
CA PRO A 197 -15.70 1.91 25.77
C PRO A 197 -15.99 0.68 26.65
N ALA A 198 -15.95 0.86 27.97
CA ALA A 198 -16.46 -0.12 28.92
C ALA A 198 -17.81 -0.66 28.39
N PRO A 199 -18.15 -1.95 28.57
CA PRO A 199 -19.35 -2.51 27.96
C PRO A 199 -20.58 -1.79 28.49
N LEU A 200 -21.03 -0.76 27.78
CA LEU A 200 -22.37 -0.23 27.89
C LEU A 200 -23.25 -1.37 27.38
N SER A 201 -23.98 -1.99 28.32
CA SER A 201 -25.02 -3.02 28.19
C SER A 201 -25.39 -3.50 26.78
N PRO A 202 -25.70 -4.79 26.57
CA PRO A 202 -25.99 -5.42 25.26
C PRO A 202 -27.00 -4.70 24.33
N LEU A 203 -27.81 -3.76 24.83
CA LEU A 203 -28.64 -2.85 24.03
C LEU A 203 -27.87 -1.89 23.10
N SER A 204 -26.67 -1.44 23.48
CA SER A 204 -25.89 -0.47 22.69
C SER A 204 -25.40 -1.06 21.35
N PHE A 205 -25.08 -2.35 21.35
CA PHE A 205 -24.66 -3.11 20.18
C PHE A 205 -25.82 -3.44 19.22
N ALA A 206 -27.07 -3.43 19.69
CA ALA A 206 -28.24 -3.59 18.85
C ALA A 206 -28.57 -2.28 18.12
N CYS A 207 -28.52 -1.14 18.83
CA CYS A 207 -28.75 0.17 18.23
C CYS A 207 -27.67 0.54 17.20
N CYS A 208 -26.38 0.29 17.48
CA CYS A 208 -25.30 0.58 16.52
C CYS A 208 -25.30 -0.34 15.29
N ARG A 209 -25.79 -1.59 15.40
CA ARG A 209 -25.94 -2.47 14.23
C ARG A 209 -27.15 -2.08 13.37
N LEU A 210 -28.25 -1.66 14.00
CA LEU A 210 -29.42 -1.16 13.29
C LEU A 210 -29.17 0.19 12.61
N ALA A 211 -28.42 1.10 13.24
CA ALA A 211 -27.99 2.34 12.62
C ALA A 211 -27.08 2.10 11.40
N ARG A 212 -26.14 1.15 11.49
CA ARG A 212 -25.24 0.79 10.38
C ARG A 212 -25.92 -0.02 9.27
N LEU A 213 -27.01 -0.74 9.58
CA LEU A 213 -27.86 -1.41 8.59
C LEU A 213 -28.81 -0.42 7.88
N ALA A 214 -29.33 0.58 8.59
CA ALA A 214 -30.14 1.64 7.99
C ALA A 214 -29.32 2.51 7.01
N GLU A 215 -28.05 2.76 7.33
CA GLU A 215 -27.12 3.49 6.45
C GLU A 215 -26.72 2.68 5.20
N VAL A 216 -26.60 1.35 5.33
CA VAL A 216 -26.34 0.45 4.20
C VAL A 216 -27.58 0.21 3.33
N MET A 217 -28.80 0.33 3.88
CA MET A 217 -30.04 0.28 3.09
C MET A 217 -30.41 1.62 2.43
N ALA A 218 -29.93 2.75 2.96
CA ALA A 218 -30.09 4.07 2.34
C ALA A 218 -29.26 4.25 1.05
N VAL A 219 -28.30 3.36 0.78
CA VAL A 219 -27.44 3.38 -0.42
C VAL A 219 -28.03 2.60 -1.60
N SER A 220 -29.22 1.99 -1.47
CA SER A 220 -29.84 1.17 -2.54
C SER A 220 -31.20 1.66 -3.05
N VAL A 221 -31.44 2.97 -3.13
CA VAL A 221 -32.58 3.52 -3.91
C VAL A 221 -32.04 4.17 -5.19
N PRO A 222 -32.22 3.55 -6.37
CA PRO A 222 -31.89 4.18 -7.63
C PRO A 222 -33.03 5.13 -8.02
N GLU A 223 -32.89 6.42 -7.73
CA GLU A 223 -33.81 7.40 -8.28
C GLU A 223 -33.36 7.76 -9.70
N LYS A 224 -33.96 7.10 -10.69
CA LYS A 224 -33.82 7.47 -12.10
C LYS A 224 -35.14 8.06 -12.60
N LYS A 225 -35.08 9.38 -12.82
CA LYS A 225 -35.73 10.16 -13.89
C LYS A 225 -37.23 10.46 -13.70
N ASN A 226 -37.52 11.74 -13.46
CA ASN A 226 -38.28 12.53 -14.43
C ASN A 226 -38.08 14.03 -14.18
N ASP A 227 -37.35 14.72 -15.06
CA ASP A 227 -37.70 16.12 -15.32
C ASP A 227 -37.67 16.37 -16.81
N SER A 228 -38.87 16.27 -17.35
CA SER A 228 -39.28 16.63 -18.69
C SER A 228 -39.84 18.04 -18.61
N SER A 229 -38.98 19.08 -18.58
CA SER A 229 -39.40 20.50 -18.73
C SER A 229 -38.23 21.48 -18.96
N SER A 230 -37.45 21.29 -20.03
CA SER A 230 -36.68 22.41 -20.63
C SER A 230 -36.39 22.22 -22.11
N MET A 231 -37.26 21.49 -22.82
CA MET A 231 -37.22 21.41 -24.28
C MET A 231 -38.40 22.20 -24.84
N GLN A 232 -38.18 23.50 -24.89
CA GLN A 232 -39.04 24.46 -25.55
C GLN A 232 -38.97 24.18 -27.06
N ARG A 233 -40.02 23.53 -27.56
CA ARG A 233 -40.66 23.73 -28.88
C ARG A 233 -40.53 25.22 -29.28
N MET A 234 -40.13 25.68 -30.48
CA MET A 234 -40.29 25.30 -31.90
C MET A 234 -39.34 26.24 -32.74
N PRO A 235 -39.51 26.45 -34.07
CA PRO A 235 -39.46 25.54 -35.22
C PRO A 235 -38.41 25.97 -36.28
N ILE A 236 -38.19 25.08 -37.24
CA ILE A 236 -37.53 25.33 -38.53
C ILE A 236 -38.37 26.30 -39.38
N MET A 237 -37.75 27.34 -39.97
CA MET A 237 -38.03 27.86 -41.33
C MET A 237 -36.88 28.75 -41.85
N ALA A 238 -36.31 28.32 -42.97
CA ALA A 238 -35.79 29.03 -44.15
C ALA A 238 -35.04 30.39 -44.07
N ASN A 239 -33.81 30.37 -44.63
CA ASN A 239 -33.07 31.36 -45.44
C ASN A 239 -31.59 31.33 -45.00
N GLY A 240 -30.68 30.69 -45.73
CA GLY A 240 -30.15 31.15 -47.01
C GLY A 240 -28.86 31.93 -46.75
N VAL A 241 -27.69 31.33 -47.08
CA VAL A 241 -26.45 31.94 -47.61
C VAL A 241 -25.28 30.96 -47.41
N SER A 242 -24.53 30.81 -48.50
CA SER A 242 -23.43 29.90 -48.78
C SER A 242 -22.11 30.22 -48.05
N MET A 243 -21.26 29.21 -47.90
CA MET A 243 -19.83 29.16 -48.30
C MET A 243 -19.26 27.79 -47.86
N PHE A 244 -19.02 26.81 -48.75
CA PHE A 244 -17.76 26.60 -49.51
C PHE A 244 -16.51 26.81 -48.62
N HIS A 245 -15.71 25.81 -48.23
CA HIS A 245 -14.97 24.83 -49.04
C HIS A 245 -14.44 23.63 -48.21
N PRO A 246 -14.27 22.43 -48.78
CA PRO A 246 -13.37 21.40 -48.25
C PRO A 246 -11.89 21.63 -48.69
N PRO A 247 -10.90 21.10 -47.93
CA PRO A 247 -9.47 21.29 -48.22
C PRO A 247 -9.01 20.52 -49.48
N PRO A 248 -7.96 21.01 -50.18
CA PRO A 248 -7.52 20.44 -51.45
C PRO A 248 -6.76 19.11 -51.29
N PRO A 249 -6.82 18.21 -52.29
CA PRO A 249 -6.05 16.97 -52.33
C PRO A 249 -4.57 17.22 -52.70
N PHE A 250 -3.68 16.40 -52.15
CA PHE A 250 -2.25 16.37 -52.47
C PHE A 250 -1.99 16.02 -53.95
N PRO A 251 -1.10 16.74 -54.65
CA PRO A 251 -0.71 16.37 -56.01
C PRO A 251 0.25 15.18 -56.03
N ALA A 252 -0.02 14.25 -56.95
CA ALA A 252 0.88 13.17 -57.36
C ALA A 252 1.79 13.61 -58.52
N GLU A 253 3.07 13.21 -58.41
CA GLU A 253 4.13 12.96 -59.42
C GLU A 253 4.49 14.02 -60.49
N PRO A 254 5.74 14.02 -60.96
CA PRO A 254 6.04 13.28 -62.20
C PRO A 254 7.41 12.57 -62.24
N GLY A 255 7.42 11.35 -62.77
CA GLY A 255 8.64 10.63 -63.17
C GLY A 255 9.33 11.19 -64.43
N ALA A 256 10.64 10.97 -64.50
CA ALA A 256 11.56 11.06 -65.65
C ALA A 256 13.00 10.94 -65.10
N ARG A 257 13.99 10.16 -65.57
CA ARG A 257 14.26 9.43 -66.81
C ARG A 257 15.36 8.37 -66.52
N SER A 258 15.45 7.44 -67.45
CA SER A 258 16.43 6.36 -67.70
C SER A 258 17.94 6.70 -67.68
N ALA A 259 18.73 5.81 -67.03
CA ALA A 259 20.02 5.11 -67.37
C ALA A 259 21.20 5.87 -68.08
N PRO A 260 22.48 5.35 -68.15
CA PRO A 260 23.04 4.05 -67.73
C PRO A 260 24.42 4.08 -66.99
N GLY A 261 24.90 2.91 -66.49
CA GLY A 261 26.35 2.57 -66.58
C GLY A 261 27.17 2.25 -65.32
N ARG A 262 27.44 0.94 -65.14
CA ARG A 262 28.74 0.26 -64.84
C ARG A 262 29.55 0.49 -63.52
N CYS A 263 30.07 -0.66 -63.06
CA CYS A 263 31.28 -0.94 -62.25
C CYS A 263 31.25 -0.53 -60.76
N GLY A 264 31.67 -1.32 -59.78
CA GLY A 264 32.26 -2.66 -59.72
C GLY A 264 32.84 -2.90 -58.30
N CYS A 265 32.83 -4.15 -57.85
CA CYS A 265 33.81 -4.82 -56.98
C CYS A 265 34.27 -4.25 -55.60
N ARG A 266 34.31 -5.21 -54.64
CA ARG A 266 35.26 -5.44 -53.52
C ARG A 266 34.90 -4.93 -52.11
N SER A 267 34.52 -5.90 -51.28
CA SER A 267 35.24 -6.37 -50.08
C SER A 267 36.11 -5.39 -49.30
N CYS A 268 35.78 -5.20 -48.02
CA CYS A 268 36.64 -5.39 -46.85
C CYS A 268 35.74 -5.56 -45.62
#